data_AF-A0A0F5ZQQ9-F1
#
_entry.id   AF-A0A0F5ZQQ9-F1
#
_cell.length_a   1.000
_cell.length_b   1.000
_cell.length_c   1.000
_cell.angle_alpha   90.00
_cell.angle_beta   90.00
_cell.angle_gamma   90.00
#
_symmetry.space_group_name_H-M   'P 1'
#
loop_
_entity.id
_entity.type
_entity.pdbx_description
1 polymer ?
#
loop_
_entity_poly.entity_id
_entity_poly.type
_entity_poly.pdbx_seq_one_letter_code
_entity_poly.pdbx_strand_id
1 'polypeptide(L)' 'MEKSETDIVQEGEKGTFEWRAFFFIAVFLFPILSVVLIGGYGFLIWMSQVFFFGPPGHG' A
#
# COMPACT_ATOMS: atom_id res chain seq x y z
N MET A 1 -29.63 28.28 22.92
CA MET A 1 -30.24 27.04 22.40
C MET A 1 -29.56 26.74 21.06
N GLU A 2 -28.30 26.29 21.12
CA GLU A 2 -27.42 26.10 19.95
C GLU A 2 -26.33 25.07 20.28
N LYS A 3 -26.69 23.97 20.96
CA LYS A 3 -25.71 22.95 21.38
C LYS A 3 -26.29 21.54 21.31
N SER A 4 -26.96 21.21 20.21
CA SER A 4 -27.55 19.88 20.01
C SER A 4 -27.35 19.29 18.61
N GLU A 5 -26.64 19.97 17.70
CA GLU A 5 -26.50 19.51 16.31
C GLU A 5 -25.12 18.91 15.98
N THR A 6 -24.12 19.07 16.84
CA THR A 6 -22.74 18.57 16.55
C THR A 6 -22.40 17.22 17.19
N ASP A 7 -23.28 16.65 18.03
CA ASP A 7 -23.07 15.35 18.70
C ASP A 7 -23.58 14.15 17.90
N ILE A 8 -24.16 14.35 16.70
CA ILE A 8 -24.61 13.27 15.81
C ILE A 8 -23.51 12.75 14.88
N VAL A 9 -22.30 13.31 14.94
CA VAL A 9 -21.17 12.86 14.12
C VAL A 9 -20.34 11.85 14.92
N GLN A 10 -20.69 10.57 14.72
CA GLN A 10 -19.84 9.40 14.92
C GLN A 10 -19.50 9.02 16.38
N GLU A 11 -20.52 8.57 17.09
CA GLU A 11 -20.36 7.50 18.08
C GLU A 11 -20.47 6.13 17.39
N GLY A 12 -19.58 5.87 16.42
CA GLY A 12 -19.45 4.57 15.77
C GLY A 12 -18.38 3.76 16.49
N GLU A 13 -18.80 2.79 17.32
CA GLU A 13 -18.05 1.65 17.86
C GLU A 13 -16.51 1.64 17.61
N LYS A 14 -15.76 2.32 18.50
CA LYS A 14 -14.34 2.66 18.30
C LYS A 14 -13.33 1.58 18.71
N GLY A 15 -13.75 0.36 19.06
CA GLY A 15 -12.88 -0.63 19.71
C GLY A 15 -12.37 -1.78 18.84
N THR A 16 -13.14 -2.20 17.83
CA THR A 16 -12.95 -3.51 17.16
C THR A 16 -12.47 -3.40 15.72
N PHE A 17 -12.74 -2.26 15.06
CA PHE A 17 -12.39 -2.05 13.65
C PHE A 17 -10.90 -1.74 13.44
N GLU A 18 -10.22 -1.16 14.45
CA GLU A 18 -8.80 -0.79 14.35
C GLU A 18 -7.89 -2.00 14.20
N TRP A 19 -8.12 -3.06 14.97
CA TRP A 19 -7.34 -4.30 14.89
C TRP A 19 -7.50 -5.02 13.54
N ARG A 20 -8.71 -5.00 12.96
CA ARG A 20 -8.97 -5.57 11.63
C ARG A 20 -8.29 -4.75 10.54
N ALA A 21 -8.30 -3.42 10.65
CA ALA A 21 -7.60 -2.53 9.72
C ALA A 21 -6.08 -2.73 9.79
N PHE A 22 -5.52 -2.83 11.00
CA PHE A 22 -4.10 -3.10 11.20
C PHE A 22 -3.67 -4.41 10.55
N PHE A 23 -4.40 -5.50 10.81
CA PHE A 23 -4.08 -6.80 10.23
C PHE A 23 -4.20 -6.80 8.70
N PHE A 24 -5.22 -6.12 8.15
CA PHE A 24 -5.39 -5.97 6.71
C PHE A 24 -4.19 -5.25 6.07
N ILE A 25 -3.76 -4.14 6.66
CA ILE A 25 -2.61 -3.37 6.19
C ILE A 25 -1.32 -4.21 6.28
N ALA A 26 -1.08 -4.85 7.43
CA ALA A 26 0.15 -5.60 7.66
C ALA A 26 0.27 -6.85 6.75
N VAL A 27 -0.83 -7.59 6.54
CA VAL A 27 -0.81 -8.87 5.82
C VAL A 27 -1.09 -8.73 4.32
N PHE A 28 -1.84 -7.71 3.90
CA PHE A 28 -2.15 -7.53 2.48
C PHE A 28 -1.46 -6.31 1.90
N LEU A 29 -1.64 -5.12 2.49
CA LEU A 29 -1.13 -3.88 1.90
C LEU A 29 0.40 -3.91 1.78
N PHE A 30 1.12 -4.19 2.88
CA PHE A 30 2.58 -4.20 2.88
C PHE A 30 3.17 -5.25 1.93
N PRO A 31 2.70 -6.51 1.91
CA PRO A 31 3.21 -7.50 0.97
C PRO A 31 2.94 -7.16 -0.49
N ILE A 32 1.72 -6.70 -0.83
CA ILE A 32 1.39 -6.28 -2.20
C ILE A 32 2.27 -5.10 -2.60
N LEU A 33 2.41 -4.10 -1.72
CA LEU A 33 3.25 -2.94 -1.96
C LEU A 33 4.71 -3.34 -2.18
N SER A 34 5.23 -4.28 -1.39
CA SER A 34 6.58 -4.82 -1.55
C SER A 34 6.80 -5.45 -2.92
N VAL A 35 5.87 -6.30 -3.38
CA VAL A 35 5.94 -6.94 -4.70
C VAL A 35 5.87 -5.92 -5.83
N VAL A 36 4.98 -4.93 -5.73
CA VAL A 36 4.85 -3.86 -6.73
C VAL A 36 6.12 -3.03 -6.81
N LEU A 37 6.70 -2.65 -5.67
CA LEU A 37 7.91 -1.82 -5.63
C LEU A 37 9.13 -2.60 -6.13
N ILE A 38 9.41 -3.78 -5.56
CA ILE A 38 10.60 -4.57 -5.89
C ILE A 38 10.46 -5.18 -7.28
N GLY A 39 9.30 -5.77 -7.58
CA GLY A 39 9.00 -6.35 -8.89
C GLY A 39 8.93 -5.29 -9.97
N GLY A 40 8.29 -4.14 -9.70
CA GLY A 40 8.26 -3.01 -10.62
C GLY A 40 9.65 -2.43 -10.86
N TYR A 41 10.46 -2.25 -9.81
CA TYR A 41 11.83 -1.77 -9.94
C TYR A 41 12.71 -2.76 -10.72
N GLY A 42 12.68 -4.06 -10.39
CA GLY A 42 13.40 -5.09 -11.13
C GLY A 42 12.96 -5.18 -12.59
N PHE A 43 11.65 -5.06 -12.84
CA PHE A 43 11.10 -5.01 -14.19
C PHE A 43 11.56 -3.77 -14.96
N LEU A 44 11.61 -2.59 -14.32
CA LEU A 44 12.12 -1.37 -14.94
C LEU A 44 13.59 -1.50 -15.31
N ILE A 45 14.41 -2.06 -14.44
CA ILE A 45 15.82 -2.34 -14.73
C ILE A 45 15.95 -3.33 -15.88
N TRP A 46 15.21 -4.44 -15.84
CA TRP A 46 15.18 -5.44 -16.91
C TRP A 46 14.73 -4.85 -18.25
N MET A 47 13.64 -4.06 -18.27
CA MET A 47 13.17 -3.35 -19.46
C MET A 47 14.25 -2.39 -19.97
N SER A 48 14.82 -1.57 -19.09
CA SER A 48 15.89 -0.64 -19.45
C SER A 48 17.08 -1.37 -20.11
N GLN A 49 17.44 -2.55 -19.59
CA GLN A 49 18.46 -3.42 -20.19
C GLN A 49 18.05 -3.90 -21.58
N VAL A 50 16.82 -4.40 -21.76
CA VAL A 50 16.32 -4.88 -23.05
C VAL A 50 16.28 -3.78 -24.13
N PHE A 51 15.90 -2.55 -23.77
CA PHE A 51 15.66 -1.48 -24.75
C PHE A 51 16.83 -0.53 -24.98
N PHE A 52 17.68 -0.28 -23.97
CA PHE A 52 18.71 0.76 -24.04
C PHE A 52 20.13 0.24 -23.80
N PHE A 53 20.31 -0.72 -22.89
CA PHE A 53 21.65 -1.10 -22.39
C PHE A 53 22.17 -2.45 -22.90
N GLY A 54 21.42 -3.14 -23.75
CA GLY A 54 21.79 -4.46 -24.25
C GLY A 54 21.59 -5.58 -23.21
N PRO A 55 21.58 -6.86 -23.64
CA PRO A 55 21.18 -7.98 -22.80
C PRO A 55 21.98 -8.04 -21.48
N PRO A 56 21.31 -8.21 -20.33
CA PRO A 56 22.01 -8.35 -19.06
C PRO A 56 22.77 -9.68 -19.01
N GLY A 57 24.11 -9.64 -19.05
CA GLY A 57 24.91 -10.86 -18.88
C GLY A 57 26.34 -10.92 -19.43
N HIS A 58 26.91 -9.88 -20.05
CA HIS A 58 28.33 -9.88 -20.44
C HIS A 58 29.07 -8.64 -19.93
N GLY A 59 30.06 -8.85 -19.05
CA GLY A 59 31.00 -7.85 -18.54
C GLY A 59 30.87 -7.60 -17.04
#